data_AF-A0A5C4N3M3-F1
#
_entry.id   AF-A0A5C4N3M3-F1
#
_cell.length_a   1.000
_cell.length_b   1.000
_cell.length_c   1.000
_cell.angle_alpha   90.00
_cell.angle_beta   90.00
_cell.angle_gamma   90.00
#
_symmetry.space_group_name_H-M   'P 1'
#
loop_
_entity.id
_entity.type
_entity.pdbx_description
1 polymer ?
#
loop_
_entity_poly.entity_id
_entity_poly.type
_entity_poly.pdbx_seq_one_letter_code
_entity_poly.pdbx_strand_id
1 'polypeptide(L)'
;MTLSATGRRETRDGVDHLALDRDFPLPVEEVWAAVTDPERLSRWIGTWTGDPARGTVDFRMTAEGEDVPVETYVIEVCDPPRRLVTRTQAPDGAEPDWVLTVDLVDHDG
;
A
#
# COMPACT_ATOMS: atom_id res chain seq x y z
N MET A 1 -3.37 7.88 -31.41
CA MET A 1 -3.88 7.62 -30.04
C MET A 1 -3.09 8.52 -29.12
N THR A 2 -3.74 9.43 -28.40
CA THR A 2 -3.08 10.25 -27.39
C THR A 2 -3.11 9.46 -26.08
N LEU A 3 -1.95 9.29 -25.45
CA LEU A 3 -1.87 8.67 -24.14
C LEU A 3 -2.48 9.63 -23.11
N SER A 4 -3.50 9.17 -22.39
CA SER A 4 -4.06 9.89 -21.24
C SER A 4 -3.53 9.24 -19.97
N ALA A 5 -2.96 10.04 -19.09
CA ALA A 5 -2.57 9.55 -17.77
C ALA A 5 -3.82 9.15 -16.95
N THR A 6 -3.71 8.08 -16.16
CA THR A 6 -4.76 7.58 -15.25
C THR A 6 -4.45 7.90 -13.78
N GLY A 7 -3.53 8.83 -13.56
CA GLY A 7 -3.06 9.30 -12.27
C GLY A 7 -2.60 10.75 -12.35
N ARG A 8 -2.31 11.32 -11.19
CA ARG A 8 -1.83 12.71 -11.08
C ARG A 8 -0.69 12.82 -10.08
N ARG A 9 0.19 13.79 -10.29
CA ARG A 9 1.18 14.18 -9.29
C ARG A 9 0.53 15.12 -8.28
N GLU A 10 0.71 14.85 -7.00
CA GLU A 10 0.33 15.74 -5.89
C GLU A 10 1.54 15.98 -4.99
N THR A 11 1.63 17.15 -4.37
CA THR A 11 2.65 17.40 -3.34
C THR A 11 1.95 17.48 -1.99
N ARG A 12 2.35 16.62 -1.04
CA ARG A 12 1.82 16.55 0.33
C ARG A 12 2.98 16.72 1.30
N ASP A 13 2.89 17.71 2.19
CA ASP A 13 3.95 18.04 3.15
C ASP A 13 5.36 18.20 2.55
N GLY A 14 5.41 18.73 1.32
CA GLY A 14 6.67 18.91 0.57
C GLY A 14 7.18 17.66 -0.16
N VAL A 15 6.47 16.53 -0.07
CA VAL A 15 6.81 15.27 -0.75
C VAL A 15 5.88 15.03 -1.92
N ASP A 16 6.46 14.68 -3.08
CA ASP A 16 5.70 14.36 -4.28
C ASP A 16 5.14 12.94 -4.22
N HIS A 17 3.87 12.81 -4.57
CA HIS A 17 3.11 11.58 -4.60
C HIS A 17 2.50 11.37 -5.98
N LEU A 18 2.44 10.12 -6.42
CA LEU A 18 1.56 9.70 -7.51
C LEU A 18 0.21 9.28 -6.91
N ALA A 19 -0.84 10.06 -7.15
CA ALA A 19 -2.19 9.76 -6.71
C ALA A 19 -2.97 9.03 -7.81
N LEU A 20 -3.60 7.91 -7.43
CA LEU A 20 -4.44 7.06 -8.27
C LEU A 20 -5.78 6.86 -7.58
N ASP A 21 -6.86 7.36 -8.18
CA ASP A 21 -8.22 7.10 -7.69
C ASP A 21 -8.84 5.97 -8.53
N ARG A 22 -9.50 5.02 -7.86
CA ARG A 22 -10.12 3.85 -8.49
C ARG A 22 -11.45 3.54 -7.80
N ASP A 23 -12.49 3.36 -8.61
CA ASP A 23 -13.79 2.88 -8.13
C ASP A 23 -13.87 1.36 -8.26
N PHE A 24 -14.34 0.70 -7.21
CA PHE A 24 -14.58 -0.73 -7.18
C PHE A 24 -16.04 -1.01 -6.86
N PRO A 25 -16.74 -1.90 -7.59
CA PRO A 25 -18.11 -2.28 -7.28
C PRO A 25 -18.15 -3.32 -6.14
N LEU A 26 -17.47 -3.02 -5.03
CA LEU A 26 -17.33 -3.87 -3.86
C LEU A 26 -17.44 -3.02 -2.58
N PRO A 27 -17.93 -3.59 -1.47
CA PRO A 27 -17.90 -2.92 -0.17
C PRO A 27 -16.47 -2.55 0.25
N VAL A 28 -16.32 -1.47 1.02
CA VAL A 28 -15.02 -1.00 1.50
C VAL A 28 -14.25 -2.09 2.25
N GLU A 29 -14.93 -2.96 2.99
CA GLU A 29 -14.31 -4.05 3.74
C GLU A 29 -13.66 -5.10 2.83
N GLU A 30 -14.23 -5.35 1.65
CA GLU A 30 -13.68 -6.30 0.69
C GLU A 30 -12.43 -5.74 0.00
N VAL A 31 -12.45 -4.44 -0.33
CA VAL A 31 -11.28 -3.73 -0.88
C VAL A 31 -10.18 -3.63 0.18
N TRP A 32 -10.55 -3.31 1.43
CA TRP A 32 -9.62 -3.29 2.56
C TRP A 32 -8.95 -4.65 2.75
N ALA A 33 -9.74 -5.74 2.78
CA ALA A 33 -9.19 -7.09 2.90
C ALA A 33 -8.26 -7.43 1.72
N ALA A 34 -8.55 -6.98 0.50
CA ALA A 34 -7.67 -7.19 -0.65
C ALA A 34 -6.29 -6.50 -0.52
N VAL A 35 -6.19 -5.43 0.28
CA VAL A 35 -4.93 -4.72 0.53
C VAL A 35 -4.25 -5.10 1.85
N THR A 36 -4.99 -5.58 2.86
CA THR A 36 -4.41 -5.87 4.18
C THR A 36 -4.33 -7.34 4.55
N ASP A 37 -5.18 -8.21 4.02
CA ASP A 37 -5.12 -9.64 4.31
C ASP A 37 -4.00 -10.31 3.48
N PRO A 38 -3.04 -11.02 4.09
CA PRO A 38 -1.85 -11.51 3.39
C PRO A 38 -2.16 -12.58 2.35
N GLU A 39 -3.24 -13.36 2.53
CA GLU A 39 -3.66 -14.36 1.56
C GLU A 39 -4.36 -13.71 0.36
N ARG A 40 -5.19 -12.69 0.59
CA ARG A 40 -5.87 -11.94 -0.46
C ARG A 40 -4.91 -11.04 -1.24
N LEU A 41 -3.99 -10.35 -0.56
CA LEU A 41 -2.95 -9.51 -1.18
C LEU A 41 -2.06 -10.32 -2.12
N SER A 42 -1.74 -11.56 -1.75
CA SER A 42 -0.85 -12.47 -2.52
C SER A 42 -1.36 -12.76 -3.93
N ARG A 43 -2.65 -12.57 -4.18
CA ARG A 43 -3.30 -12.83 -5.47
C ARG A 43 -2.92 -11.81 -6.53
N TRP A 44 -2.42 -10.63 -6.16
CA TRP A 44 -2.23 -9.53 -7.13
C TRP A 44 -0.94 -8.74 -6.98
N ILE A 45 -0.23 -8.79 -5.84
CA ILE A 45 1.04 -8.06 -5.68
C ILE A 45 2.09 -8.84 -4.89
N GLY A 46 1.72 -9.35 -3.72
CA GLY A 46 2.69 -9.88 -2.76
C GLY A 46 2.03 -10.32 -1.47
N THR A 47 2.81 -10.82 -0.53
CA THR A 47 2.32 -11.26 0.78
C THR A 47 3.20 -10.68 1.88
N TRP A 48 2.69 -10.70 3.11
CA TRP A 48 3.45 -10.24 4.28
C TRP A 48 3.36 -11.24 5.42
N THR A 49 4.35 -11.18 6.31
CA THR A 49 4.39 -11.94 7.57
C THR A 49 4.72 -11.03 8.75
N GLY A 50 4.54 -11.54 9.97
CA GLY A 50 4.77 -10.78 11.20
C GLY A 50 3.48 -10.44 11.93
N ASP A 51 3.58 -9.50 12.87
CA ASP A 51 2.47 -9.05 13.71
C ASP A 51 2.27 -7.54 13.50
N PRO A 52 1.24 -7.11 12.76
CA PRO A 52 1.03 -5.69 12.47
C PRO A 52 0.77 -4.86 13.73
N ALA A 53 0.36 -5.48 14.85
CA ALA A 53 0.20 -4.77 16.13
C ALA A 53 1.54 -4.31 16.72
N ARG A 54 2.68 -4.83 16.22
CA ARG A 54 4.02 -4.37 16.57
C ARG A 54 4.48 -3.17 15.75
N GLY A 55 3.68 -2.72 14.79
CA GLY A 55 3.98 -1.57 13.94
C GLY A 55 4.90 -1.89 12.76
N THR A 56 5.31 -3.14 12.56
CA THR A 56 6.09 -3.56 11.38
C THR A 56 5.64 -4.92 10.86
N VAL A 57 5.80 -5.12 9.55
CA VAL A 57 5.60 -6.40 8.86
C VAL A 57 6.70 -6.60 7.82
N ASP A 58 6.99 -7.86 7.49
CA ASP A 58 7.91 -8.22 6.42
C ASP A 58 7.11 -8.52 5.16
N PHE A 59 7.28 -7.71 4.11
CA PHE A 59 6.56 -7.78 2.85
C PHE A 59 7.45 -8.34 1.73
N ARG A 60 6.86 -9.16 0.85
CA ARG A 60 7.52 -9.71 -0.33
C ARG A 60 6.60 -9.65 -1.53
N MET A 61 7.06 -9.04 -2.62
CA MET A 61 6.37 -9.09 -3.92
C MET A 61 6.52 -10.49 -4.53
N THR A 62 5.44 -11.02 -5.11
CA THR A 62 5.41 -12.40 -5.63
C THR A 62 5.51 -12.50 -7.15
N ALA A 63 5.38 -11.37 -7.86
CA ALA A 63 5.45 -11.32 -9.33
C ALA A 63 6.87 -11.09 -9.90
N GLU A 64 7.82 -10.65 -9.07
CA GLU A 64 9.15 -10.18 -9.50
C GLU A 64 10.23 -11.29 -9.52
N GLY A 65 9.83 -12.55 -9.27
CA GLY A 65 10.73 -13.72 -9.22
C GLY A 65 10.97 -14.28 -7.82
N GLU A 66 11.76 -15.36 -7.72
CA GLU A 66 12.03 -16.05 -6.45
C GLU A 66 13.12 -15.37 -5.61
N ASP A 67 14.05 -14.65 -6.26
CA ASP A 67 15.20 -13.99 -5.61
C ASP A 67 14.89 -12.57 -5.10
N VAL A 68 13.60 -12.20 -5.05
CA VAL A 68 13.15 -10.87 -4.63
C VAL A 68 13.34 -10.74 -3.12
N PRO A 69 14.07 -9.71 -2.64
CA PRO A 69 14.30 -9.52 -1.22
C PRO A 69 12.99 -9.23 -0.49
N VAL A 70 12.93 -9.70 0.75
CA VAL A 70 11.90 -9.29 1.71
C VAL A 70 12.25 -7.90 2.22
N GLU A 71 11.26 -7.01 2.29
CA GLU A 71 11.42 -5.67 2.81
C GLU A 71 10.58 -5.50 4.07
N THR A 72 11.17 -4.93 5.12
CA THR A 72 10.41 -4.57 6.31
C THR A 72 9.66 -3.26 6.06
N TYR A 73 8.36 -3.29 6.24
CA TYR A 73 7.47 -2.14 6.18
C TYR A 73 7.11 -1.68 7.60
N VAL A 74 7.22 -0.39 7.84
CA VAL A 74 6.71 0.29 9.04
C VAL A 74 5.27 0.72 8.79
N ILE A 75 4.38 0.38 9.70
CA ILE A 75 2.97 0.79 9.71
C ILE A 75 2.88 2.07 10.53
N GLU A 76 2.67 3.20 9.85
CA GLU A 76 2.57 4.51 10.50
C GLU A 76 1.13 4.80 10.94
N VAL A 77 0.16 4.39 10.13
CA VAL A 77 -1.27 4.51 10.43
C VAL A 77 -1.98 3.25 9.97
N CYS A 78 -2.82 2.68 10.83
CA CYS A 78 -3.76 1.61 10.47
C CYS A 78 -5.10 1.89 11.16
N ASP A 79 -6.07 2.39 10.39
CA ASP A 79 -7.44 2.69 10.83
C ASP A 79 -8.42 1.92 9.92
N PRO A 80 -8.67 0.63 10.22
CA PRO A 80 -9.53 -0.21 9.40
C PRO A 80 -10.99 0.28 9.37
N PRO A 81 -11.72 0.18 8.24
CA PRO A 81 -11.26 -0.23 6.91
C PRO A 81 -10.88 0.97 6.01
N ARG A 82 -10.53 2.13 6.57
CA ARG A 82 -10.51 3.40 5.84
C ARG A 82 -9.13 3.91 5.49
N ARG A 83 -8.12 3.64 6.31
CA ARG A 83 -6.80 4.26 6.12
C ARG A 83 -5.65 3.36 6.52
N LEU A 84 -4.69 3.22 5.60
CA LEU A 84 -3.41 2.59 5.83
C LEU A 84 -2.30 3.52 5.33
N VAL A 85 -1.32 3.80 6.18
CA VAL A 85 -0.07 4.47 5.78
C VAL A 85 1.09 3.58 6.18
N THR A 86 1.91 3.24 5.20
CA THR A 86 3.11 2.44 5.42
C THR A 86 4.29 3.04 4.69
N ARG A 87 5.49 2.69 5.14
CA ARG A 87 6.72 3.01 4.44
C ARG A 87 7.73 1.88 4.55
N THR A 88 8.68 1.83 3.62
CA THR A 88 9.84 0.96 3.79
C THR A 88 10.66 1.39 5.00
N GLN A 89 11.25 0.42 5.69
CA GLN A 89 12.21 0.69 6.74
C GLN A 89 13.53 1.12 6.10
N ALA A 90 13.88 2.40 6.25
CA ALA A 90 15.17 2.92 5.86
C ALA A 90 16.28 2.44 6.82
N PRO A 91 17.53 2.25 6.35
CA PRO A 91 18.70 2.15 7.22
C PRO A 91 18.86 3.41 8.10
N ASP A 92 19.53 3.27 9.24
CA ASP A 92 19.69 4.37 10.22
C ASP A 92 20.14 5.69 9.57
N GLY A 93 19.28 6.71 9.67
CA GLY A 93 19.52 8.07 9.19
C GLY A 93 19.22 8.31 7.71
N ALA A 94 18.78 7.30 6.95
CA ALA A 94 18.32 7.46 5.57
C ALA A 94 16.82 7.75 5.50
N GLU A 95 16.39 8.34 4.38
CA GLU A 95 14.97 8.48 4.05
C GLU A 95 14.39 7.15 3.55
N PRO A 96 13.09 6.87 3.77
CA PRO A 96 12.44 5.68 3.23
C PRO A 96 12.35 5.76 1.71
N ASP A 97 12.59 4.63 1.05
CA ASP A 97 12.50 4.54 -0.41
C ASP A 97 11.06 4.67 -0.91
N TRP A 98 10.07 4.26 -0.11
CA TRP A 98 8.66 4.26 -0.49
C TRP A 98 7.76 4.61 0.68
N VAL A 99 6.75 5.45 0.41
CA VAL A 99 5.59 5.68 1.28
C VAL A 99 4.33 5.31 0.49
N LEU A 100 3.53 4.42 1.04
CA LEU A 100 2.23 4.02 0.48
C LEU A 100 1.12 4.49 1.41
N THR A 101 0.21 5.29 0.87
CA THR A 101 -1.05 5.66 1.51
C THR A 101 -2.21 5.04 0.76
N VAL A 102 -3.09 4.35 1.48
CA VAL A 102 -4.39 3.89 1.00
C VAL A 102 -5.45 4.59 1.83
N ASP A 103 -6.28 5.39 1.16
CA ASP A 103 -7.50 5.96 1.72
C ASP A 103 -8.68 5.32 0.99
N LEU A 104 -9.59 4.68 1.75
CA LEU A 104 -10.83 4.10 1.24
C LEU A 104 -12.02 4.86 1.81
N VAL A 105 -12.96 5.15 0.91
CA VAL A 105 -14.20 5.84 1.21
C VAL A 105 -15.33 5.10 0.53
N ASP A 106 -16.45 4.92 1.25
CA ASP A 106 -17.67 4.45 0.61
C ASP A 106 -18.19 5.55 -0.31
N HIS A 107 -18.50 5.16 -1.53
CA HIS A 107 -19.27 5.96 -2.45
C HIS A 107 -20.57 5.21 -2.75
N ASP A 108 -21.70 5.84 -2.45
CA ASP A 108 -22.97 5.39 -3.01
C ASP A 108 -22.87 5.53 -4.53
N GLY A 109 -22.94 4.39 -5.23
CA GLY A 109 -23.06 4.32 -6.69
C GLY A 109 -24.45 4.69 -7.17
#